data_AF-A0A183FBC8-F1
#
_entry.id   AF-A0A183FBC8-F1
#
_cell.length_a   1.000
_cell.length_b   1.000
_cell.length_c   1.000
_cell.angle_alpha   90.00
_cell.angle_beta   90.00
_cell.angle_gamma   90.00
#
_symmetry.space_group_name_H-M   'P 1'
#
loop_
_entity.id
_entity.type
_entity.pdbx_description
1 polymer ?
#
loop_
_entity_poly.entity_id
_entity_poly.type
_entity_poly.pdbx_seq_one_letter_code
_entity_poly.pdbx_strand_id
1 'polypeptide(L)'
;MYESVALTCQIVSSLSLLANIYLAYLYFCCPVKSINFYKHFFLGTALQNLLFSTCFILLAPVLMSEDFAYVFLAYGPLREKNEGQALMVLYCLAFASSMLLATDTFIYRYFQICK
;
A
#
# COMPACT_ATOMS: atom_id res chain seq x y z
N MET A 1 -17.39 17.46 -2.86
CA MET A 1 -16.10 17.29 -3.56
C MET A 1 -15.22 16.23 -2.89
N TYR A 2 -15.04 16.27 -1.56
CA TYR A 2 -14.23 15.25 -0.87
C TYR A 2 -14.86 13.85 -0.82
N GLU A 3 -16.19 13.77 -0.83
CA GLU A 3 -16.92 12.50 -0.80
C GLU A 3 -16.71 11.66 -2.09
N SER A 4 -16.70 12.29 -3.26
CA SER A 4 -16.41 11.61 -4.54
C SER A 4 -14.97 11.12 -4.62
N VAL A 5 -14.03 11.86 -4.02
CA VAL A 5 -12.62 11.45 -3.93
C VAL A 5 -12.49 10.25 -3.00
N ALA A 6 -13.10 10.32 -1.81
CA ALA A 6 -13.09 9.22 -0.85
C ALA A 6 -13.68 7.93 -1.44
N LEU A 7 -14.81 8.03 -2.15
CA LEU A 7 -15.46 6.90 -2.80
C LEU A 7 -14.57 6.29 -3.90
N THR A 8 -13.92 7.12 -4.71
CA THR A 8 -12.99 6.66 -5.74
C THR A 8 -11.79 5.95 -5.12
N CYS A 9 -11.21 6.52 -4.06
CA CYS A 9 -10.12 5.89 -3.31
C CYS A 9 -10.54 4.52 -2.75
N GLN A 10 -11.74 4.40 -2.20
CA GLN A 10 -12.25 3.13 -1.67
C GLN A 10 -12.45 2.08 -2.77
N ILE A 11 -13.01 2.45 -3.94
CA ILE A 11 -13.20 1.52 -5.06
C ILE A 11 -11.86 1.01 -5.57
N VAL A 12 -10.92 1.92 -5.85
CA VAL A 12 -9.58 1.58 -6.36
C VAL A 12 -8.84 0.70 -5.34
N SER A 13 -8.91 1.05 -4.06
CA SER A 13 -8.25 0.30 -3.00
C SER A 13 -8.88 -1.07 -2.78
N SER A 14 -10.20 -1.22 -2.96
CA SER A 14 -10.88 -2.51 -2.89
C SER A 14 -10.44 -3.42 -4.04
N LEU A 15 -10.34 -2.88 -5.25
CA LEU A 15 -9.83 -3.62 -6.40
C LEU A 15 -8.36 -4.03 -6.21
N SER A 16 -7.53 -3.11 -5.71
CA SER A 16 -6.14 -3.39 -5.33
C SER A 16 -6.05 -4.51 -4.29
N LEU A 17 -6.91 -4.48 -3.27
CA LEU A 17 -6.94 -5.50 -2.23
C LEU A 17 -7.25 -6.89 -2.81
N LEU A 18 -8.28 -7.00 -3.68
CA LEU A 18 -8.61 -8.25 -4.35
C LEU A 18 -7.46 -8.77 -5.22
N ALA A 19 -6.83 -7.89 -6.00
CA ALA A 19 -5.70 -8.26 -6.85
C ALA A 19 -4.50 -8.77 -6.03
N ASN A 20 -4.18 -8.11 -4.91
CA ASN A 20 -3.08 -8.52 -4.05
C ASN A 20 -3.39 -9.78 -3.23
N ILE A 21 -4.66 -10.04 -2.86
CA ILE A 21 -5.08 -11.33 -2.29
C ILE A 21 -4.86 -12.44 -3.32
N TYR A 22 -5.26 -12.21 -4.57
CA TYR A 22 -5.06 -13.18 -5.64
C TYR A 22 -3.58 -13.45 -5.89
N LEU A 23 -2.72 -12.42 -5.86
CA LEU A 23 -1.26 -12.59 -5.96
C LEU A 23 -0.68 -13.38 -4.78
N ALA A 24 -1.13 -13.11 -3.56
CA ALA A 24 -0.73 -13.89 -2.38
C ALA A 24 -1.20 -15.35 -2.49
N TYR A 25 -2.42 -15.59 -2.99
CA TYR A 25 -2.92 -16.94 -3.26
C TYR A 25 -2.06 -17.67 -4.29
N LEU A 26 -1.77 -17.04 -5.43
CA LEU A 26 -0.90 -17.60 -6.46
C LEU A 26 0.50 -17.93 -5.91
N TYR A 27 1.03 -17.09 -5.03
CA TYR A 27 2.31 -17.34 -4.38
C TYR A 27 2.33 -18.65 -3.57
N PHE A 28 1.26 -18.94 -2.83
CA PHE A 28 1.17 -20.16 -2.01
C PHE A 28 0.84 -21.39 -2.87
N CYS A 29 0.00 -21.24 -3.90
CA CYS A 29 -0.44 -22.35 -4.73
C CYS A 29 0.54 -22.72 -5.85
N CYS A 30 1.30 -21.76 -6.38
CA CYS A 30 2.26 -21.99 -7.45
C CYS A 30 3.69 -21.95 -6.88
N PRO A 31 4.38 -23.10 -6.73
CA PRO A 31 5.78 -23.10 -6.37
C PRO A 31 6.58 -22.54 -7.55
N VAL A 32 6.85 -21.23 -7.55
CA VAL A 32 7.70 -20.57 -8.54
C VAL A 32 9.12 -21.11 -8.36
N LYS A 33 9.44 -22.20 -9.07
CA LYS A 33 10.68 -22.97 -8.94
C LYS A 33 11.94 -22.23 -9.38
N SER A 34 11.83 -21.11 -10.10
CA SER A 34 12.99 -20.49 -10.77
C SER A 34 13.58 -19.26 -10.08
N ILE A 35 12.97 -18.68 -9.04
CA ILE A 35 13.51 -17.43 -8.47
C ILE A 35 13.27 -17.32 -6.95
N ASN A 36 14.00 -18.11 -6.15
CA ASN A 36 13.92 -18.09 -4.68
C ASN A 36 14.17 -16.70 -4.07
N PHE A 37 15.03 -15.86 -4.67
CA PHE A 37 15.33 -14.51 -4.14
C PHE A 37 14.19 -13.50 -4.37
N TYR A 38 13.58 -13.48 -5.56
CA TYR A 38 12.46 -12.56 -5.85
C TYR A 38 11.15 -12.99 -5.20
N LYS A 39 11.06 -14.26 -4.81
CA LYS A 39 9.91 -14.82 -4.13
C LYS A 39 9.60 -14.04 -2.84
N HIS A 40 10.62 -13.75 -2.03
CA HIS A 40 10.46 -12.99 -0.79
C HIS A 40 10.06 -11.53 -1.04
N PHE A 41 10.66 -10.87 -2.04
CA PHE A 41 10.26 -9.51 -2.44
C PHE A 41 8.80 -9.47 -2.92
N PHE A 42 8.39 -10.44 -3.74
CA PHE A 42 7.03 -10.49 -4.27
C PHE A 42 5.98 -10.67 -3.17
N LEU A 43 6.23 -11.58 -2.22
CA LEU A 43 5.36 -11.75 -1.06
C LEU A 43 5.35 -10.51 -0.17
N GLY A 44 6.51 -9.91 0.08
CA GLY A 44 6.63 -8.67 0.85
C GLY A 44 5.81 -7.53 0.23
N THR A 45 5.93 -7.33 -1.08
CA THR A 45 5.13 -6.33 -1.81
C THR A 45 3.63 -6.61 -1.73
N ALA A 46 3.22 -7.88 -1.89
CA ALA A 46 1.81 -8.24 -1.81
C ALA A 46 1.23 -7.96 -0.41
N LEU A 47 1.94 -8.36 0.66
CA LEU A 47 1.54 -8.08 2.04
C LEU A 47 1.51 -6.58 2.33
N GLN A 48 2.51 -5.83 1.85
CA GLN A 48 2.58 -4.39 2.00
C GLN A 48 1.40 -3.70 1.31
N ASN A 49 1.05 -4.12 0.09
CA ASN A 49 -0.09 -3.59 -0.64
C ASN A 49 -1.43 -3.94 0.01
N LEU A 50 -1.56 -5.12 0.62
CA LEU A 50 -2.76 -5.49 1.40
C LEU A 50 -2.94 -4.58 2.60
N LEU A 51 -1.87 -4.36 3.37
CA LEU A 51 -1.88 -3.45 4.52
C LEU A 51 -2.24 -2.03 4.08
N PHE A 52 -1.59 -1.55 3.02
CA PHE A 52 -1.81 -0.20 2.50
C PHE A 52 -3.24 -0.01 1.99
N SER A 53 -3.76 -0.96 1.20
CA SER A 53 -5.12 -0.90 0.65
C SER A 53 -6.17 -0.96 1.77
N THR A 54 -5.94 -1.75 2.81
CA THR A 54 -6.83 -1.84 3.98
C THR A 54 -6.86 -0.51 4.72
N CYS A 55 -5.70 0.12 4.96
CA CYS A 55 -5.63 1.45 5.58
C CYS A 55 -6.37 2.49 4.74
N PHE A 56 -6.20 2.45 3.41
CA PHE A 56 -6.86 3.36 2.48
C PHE A 56 -8.39 3.24 2.50
N ILE A 57 -8.95 2.04 2.58
CA ILE A 57 -10.40 1.82 2.66
C ILE A 57 -10.98 2.40 3.96
N LEU A 58 -10.27 2.16 5.07
CA LEU A 58 -10.68 2.53 6.42
C LEU A 58 -10.52 4.03 6.74
N LEU A 59 -9.48 4.66 6.20
CA LEU A 59 -9.19 6.08 6.43
C LEU A 59 -9.73 6.98 5.32
N ALA A 60 -9.77 6.50 4.08
CA ALA A 60 -9.96 7.32 2.88
C ALA A 60 -9.20 8.66 2.98
N PRO A 61 -7.86 8.63 3.05
CA PRO A 61 -7.07 9.80 3.39
C PRO A 61 -7.18 10.84 2.27
N VAL A 62 -7.68 12.03 2.61
CA VAL A 62 -7.70 13.18 1.72
C VAL A 62 -6.48 14.03 2.03
N LEU A 63 -5.68 14.30 1.01
CA LEU A 63 -4.56 15.24 1.10
C LEU A 63 -5.07 16.66 0.86
N MET A 64 -4.85 17.53 1.84
CA MET A 64 -4.96 18.97 1.66
C MET A 64 -3.56 19.57 1.66
N SER A 65 -3.23 20.29 0.60
CA SER A 65 -1.99 21.05 0.48
C SER A 65 -2.31 22.53 0.52
N GLU A 66 -1.84 23.24 1.53
CA GLU A 66 -1.86 24.70 1.57
C GLU A 66 -0.44 25.22 1.76
N ASP A 67 -0.03 26.14 0.89
CA ASP A 67 1.25 26.87 0.82
C ASP A 67 2.53 26.06 1.13
N PHE A 68 2.77 25.73 2.40
CA PHE A 68 3.97 25.07 2.92
C PHE A 68 3.68 23.82 3.77
N ALA A 69 2.41 23.41 3.87
CA ALA A 69 2.00 22.27 4.70
C ALA A 69 1.12 21.29 3.92
N TYR A 70 1.33 20.01 4.21
CA TYR A 70 0.51 18.91 3.75
C TYR A 70 -0.18 18.28 4.95
N VAL A 71 -1.50 18.22 4.91
CA VAL A 71 -2.32 17.60 5.95
C VAL A 71 -3.07 16.42 5.36
N PHE A 72 -2.95 15.26 6.01
CA PHE A 72 -3.76 14.09 5.71
C PHE A 72 -4.96 14.04 6.64
N LEU A 73 -6.16 14.08 6.07
CA LEU A 73 -7.42 13.99 6.81
C LEU A 73 -8.07 12.63 6.55
N ALA A 74 -8.42 11.90 7.62
CA ALA A 74 -9.23 10.70 7.51
C ALA A 74 -10.68 11.10 7.20
N TYR A 75 -11.19 10.73 6.02
CA TYR A 75 -12.59 10.96 5.65
C TYR A 75 -13.44 9.67 5.68
N GLY A 76 -12.81 8.53 5.98
CA GLY A 76 -13.42 7.20 5.99
C GLY A 76 -14.10 6.80 7.31
N PRO A 77 -14.50 5.53 7.45
CA PRO A 77 -15.24 4.99 8.60
C PRO A 77 -14.60 5.24 9.98
N LEU A 78 -13.28 5.41 10.03
CA LEU A 78 -12.53 5.62 11.28
C LEU A 78 -12.22 7.10 11.59
N ARG A 79 -12.83 8.05 10.88
CA ARG A 79 -12.57 9.50 11.04
C ARG A 79 -12.62 10.02 12.48
N GLU A 80 -13.62 9.61 13.26
CA GLU A 80 -13.86 10.14 14.62
C GLU A 80 -13.34 9.22 15.73
N LYS A 81 -12.74 8.09 15.38
CA LYS A 81 -12.25 7.11 16.35
C LYS A 81 -10.78 7.35 16.65
N ASN A 82 -10.38 7.17 17.91
CA ASN A 82 -8.97 7.24 18.32
C ASN A 82 -8.09 6.25 17.54
N GLU A 83 -8.66 5.09 17.16
CA GLU A 83 -8.01 4.10 16.30
C GLU A 83 -7.62 4.68 14.93
N GLY A 84 -8.35 5.68 14.42
CA GLY A 84 -8.05 6.35 13.16
C GLY A 84 -6.72 7.11 13.18
N GLN A 85 -6.31 7.65 14.33
CA GLN A 85 -5.00 8.31 14.47
C GLN A 85 -3.86 7.29 14.37
N ALA A 86 -3.98 6.18 15.09
CA ALA A 86 -3.00 5.09 15.02
C ALA A 86 -2.92 4.50 13.61
N LEU A 87 -4.07 4.32 12.94
CA LEU A 87 -4.12 3.85 11.57
C LEU A 87 -3.50 4.86 10.59
N MET A 88 -3.63 6.16 10.82
CA MET A 88 -3.00 7.20 10.00
C MET A 88 -1.47 7.17 10.12
N VAL A 89 -0.94 6.96 11.33
CA VAL A 89 0.50 6.76 11.54
C VAL A 89 0.96 5.50 10.82
N LEU A 90 0.23 4.39 10.96
CA LEU A 90 0.51 3.14 10.24
C LEU A 90 0.49 3.33 8.73
N TYR A 91 -0.45 4.12 8.21
CA TYR A 91 -0.55 4.49 6.81
C TYR A 91 0.70 5.23 6.32
N CYS A 92 1.14 6.25 7.05
CA CYS A 92 2.35 7.01 6.70
C CYS A 92 3.61 6.13 6.72
N LEU A 93 3.74 5.25 7.73
CA LEU A 93 4.83 4.28 7.80
C LEU A 93 4.78 3.31 6.61
N ALA A 94 3.59 2.80 6.29
CA ALA A 94 3.39 1.90 5.17
C ALA A 94 3.69 2.56 3.82
N PHE A 95 3.37 3.84 3.65
CA PHE A 95 3.73 4.62 2.48
C PHE A 95 5.26 4.71 2.32
N ALA A 96 5.96 5.12 3.39
CA ALA A 96 7.41 5.24 3.37
C ALA A 96 8.11 3.89 3.10
N SER A 97 7.67 2.81 3.75
CA SER A 97 8.23 1.48 3.53
C SER A 97 7.93 0.93 2.13
N SER A 98 6.78 1.27 1.53
CA SER A 98 6.49 0.93 0.13
C SER A 98 7.48 1.61 -0.83
N MET A 99 7.82 2.88 -0.60
CA MET A 99 8.84 3.57 -1.40
C MET A 99 10.23 2.92 -1.25
N LEU A 100 10.60 2.55 -0.02
CA LEU A 100 11.86 1.85 0.24
C LEU A 100 11.89 0.50 -0.50
N LEU A 101 10.84 -0.30 -0.37
CA LEU A 101 10.76 -1.62 -1.01
C LEU A 101 10.82 -1.54 -2.55
N ALA A 102 10.15 -0.53 -3.14
CA ALA A 102 10.24 -0.27 -4.57
C ALA A 102 11.66 0.12 -5.00
N THR A 103 12.33 0.97 -4.20
CA THR A 103 13.72 1.40 -4.43
C THR A 103 14.68 0.23 -4.32
N ASP A 104 14.58 -0.57 -3.27
CA ASP A 104 15.39 -1.77 -3.05
C ASP A 104 15.22 -2.77 -4.20
N THR A 105 13.99 -2.98 -4.65
CA THR A 105 13.70 -3.86 -5.79
C THR A 105 14.36 -3.32 -7.07
N PHE A 106 14.33 -2.01 -7.29
CA PHE A 106 14.97 -1.39 -8.44
C PHE A 106 16.50 -1.53 -8.39
N ILE A 107 17.12 -1.19 -7.25
CA ILE A 107 18.57 -1.31 -7.03
C ILE A 107 19.02 -2.76 -7.21
N TYR A 108 18.28 -3.71 -6.64
CA TYR A 108 18.60 -5.14 -6.75
C TYR A 108 18.54 -5.63 -8.20
N ARG A 109 17.48 -5.27 -8.95
CA ARG A 109 17.36 -5.62 -10.37
C ARG A 109 18.45 -4.98 -11.21
N TYR A 110 18.81 -3.73 -10.90
CA TYR A 110 19.90 -3.02 -11.58
C TYR A 110 21.22 -3.77 -11.40
N PHE A 111 21.56 -4.17 -10.17
CA PHE A 111 22.79 -4.93 -9.91
C PHE A 111 22.80 -6.29 -10.58
N GLN A 112 21.67 -7.00 -10.67
CA GLN A 112 21.63 -8.31 -11.31
C GLN A 112 21.72 -8.26 -12.85
N ILE A 113 21.19 -7.20 -13.48
CA ILE A 113 21.15 -7.10 -14.95
C ILE A 113 22.40 -6.40 -15.48
N CYS A 114 22.86 -5.34 -14.80
CA CYS A 114 23.89 -4.46 -15.30
C CYS A 114 25.28 -4.73 -14.71
N LYS A 115 25.39 -5.62 -13.72
CA LYS A 115 26.65 -5.98 -13.07
C LYS A 115 26.74 -7.50 -12.86
#